data_AF-A0A2I1FXB1-F1
#
_entry.id   AF-A0A2I1FXB1-F1
#
_cell.length_a   1.000
_cell.length_b   1.000
_cell.length_c   1.000
_cell.angle_alpha   90.00
_cell.angle_beta   90.00
_cell.angle_gamma   90.00
#
_symmetry.space_group_name_H-M   'P 1'
#
loop_
_entity.id
_entity.type
_entity.pdbx_description
1 polymer ?
#
loop_
_entity_poly.entity_id
_entity_poly.type
_entity_poly.pdbx_seq_one_letter_code
_entity_poly.pdbx_strand_id
1 'polypeptide(L)'
;MEKSTDIGHKLLSIKYEKEKCSECNKIRMPSVENNQICYTCYHAKKRIRPSGNKVIDDFIKYTHTNYPNKNNGKMIFVPYENFKIIEFIGEGGFSKIYKATWIDCKISEDGTLNNTLLN
;
A
#
# COMPACT_ATOMS: atom_id res chain seq x y z
N MET A 1 39.66 -7.03 29.60
CA MET A 1 39.47 -7.73 28.32
C MET A 1 38.17 -8.53 28.45
N GLU A 2 37.04 -7.84 28.27
CA GLU A 2 36.28 -7.80 26.99
C GLU A 2 35.59 -9.15 26.73
N LYS A 3 34.35 -9.28 27.23
CA LYS A 3 33.08 -9.06 26.51
C LYS A 3 32.85 -10.07 25.39
N SER A 4 31.86 -10.93 25.57
CA SER A 4 30.76 -11.06 24.60
C SER A 4 29.59 -11.75 25.29
N THR A 5 28.56 -10.95 25.52
CA THR A 5 27.29 -11.32 26.10
C THR A 5 26.50 -12.11 25.06
N ASP A 6 26.17 -13.37 25.35
CA ASP A 6 25.29 -14.20 24.52
C ASP A 6 23.83 -13.74 24.67
N ILE A 7 23.56 -12.55 24.12
CA ILE A 7 22.24 -11.93 23.99
C ILE A 7 21.60 -12.32 22.64
N GLY A 8 22.39 -12.95 21.75
CA GLY A 8 22.04 -13.15 20.34
C GLY A 8 20.92 -14.16 20.07
N HIS A 9 20.69 -15.12 20.98
CA HIS A 9 19.69 -16.18 20.76
C HIS A 9 18.39 -16.02 21.57
N LYS A 10 18.24 -14.94 22.35
CA LYS A 10 17.04 -14.68 23.16
C LYS A 10 16.19 -13.50 22.66
N LEU A 11 16.20 -13.25 21.35
CA LEU A 11 15.24 -12.35 20.72
C LEU A 11 14.25 -13.13 19.84
N LEU A 12 13.08 -13.35 20.45
CA LEU A 12 11.76 -13.27 19.81
C LEU A 12 11.28 -14.46 18.97
N SER A 13 11.05 -15.60 19.63
CA SER A 13 9.88 -16.44 19.33
C SER A 13 8.72 -16.09 20.27
N ILE A 14 8.41 -14.81 20.44
CA ILE A 14 7.06 -14.45 20.86
C ILE A 14 6.19 -14.83 19.66
N LYS A 15 5.59 -16.02 19.70
CA LYS A 15 4.53 -16.40 18.77
C LYS A 15 3.39 -15.43 19.05
N TYR A 16 3.40 -14.26 18.39
CA TYR A 16 2.26 -13.37 18.42
C TYR A 16 1.07 -14.16 17.87
N GLU A 17 0.11 -14.45 18.74
CA GLU A 17 -1.09 -15.16 18.35
C GLU A 17 -1.80 -14.37 17.25
N LYS A 18 -2.32 -15.08 16.24
CA LYS A 18 -3.07 -14.43 15.17
C LYS A 18 -4.45 -14.08 15.70
N GLU A 19 -4.87 -12.85 15.47
CA GLU A 19 -6.16 -12.35 15.94
C GLU A 19 -7.01 -11.87 14.76
N LYS A 20 -8.32 -11.75 14.99
CA LYS A 20 -9.24 -11.19 14.00
C LYS A 20 -9.01 -9.69 13.89
N CYS A 21 -8.51 -9.25 12.75
CA CYS A 21 -8.33 -7.84 12.43
C CYS A 21 -9.69 -7.13 12.33
N SER A 22 -9.88 -6.05 13.09
CA SER A 22 -11.11 -5.23 13.05
C SER A 22 -11.38 -4.56 11.69
N GLU A 23 -10.34 -4.36 10.87
CA GLU A 23 -10.45 -3.63 9.59
C GLU A 23 -10.75 -4.51 8.38
N CYS A 24 -10.16 -5.71 8.33
CA CYS A 24 -10.33 -6.62 7.20
C CYS A 24 -11.05 -7.91 7.56
N ASN A 25 -11.41 -8.08 8.84
CA ASN A 25 -12.09 -9.25 9.39
C ASN A 25 -11.36 -10.59 9.19
N LYS A 26 -10.06 -10.56 8.83
CA LYS A 26 -9.22 -11.75 8.65
C LYS A 26 -8.39 -12.03 9.89
N ILE A 27 -8.16 -13.31 10.17
CA ILE A 27 -7.25 -13.78 11.22
C ILE A 27 -5.81 -13.65 10.72
N ARG A 28 -5.06 -12.72 11.29
CA ARG A 28 -3.69 -12.36 10.85
C ARG A 28 -2.85 -11.93 12.05
N MET A 29 -1.54 -11.79 11.85
CA MET A 29 -0.67 -11.20 12.87
C MET A 29 -1.11 -9.75 13.16
N PRO A 30 -1.35 -9.39 14.43
CA PRO A 30 -1.57 -8.01 14.84
C PRO A 30 -0.38 -7.12 14.43
N SER A 31 -0.63 -5.83 14.20
CA SER A 31 0.48 -4.87 14.07
C SER A 31 1.05 -4.58 15.46
N VAL A 32 2.34 -4.25 15.53
CA VAL A 32 3.01 -3.92 16.80
C VAL A 32 2.44 -2.61 17.37
N GLU A 33 2.04 -1.71 16.49
CA GLU A 33 1.58 -0.37 16.84
C GLU A 33 0.08 -0.29 17.16
N ASN A 34 -0.73 -1.24 16.67
CA ASN A 34 -2.15 -1.35 16.98
C ASN A 34 -2.59 -2.82 16.86
N ASN A 35 -2.74 -3.47 18.01
CA ASN A 35 -3.12 -4.88 18.08
C ASN A 35 -4.54 -5.17 17.55
N GLN A 36 -5.42 -4.17 17.47
CA GLN A 36 -6.78 -4.34 16.92
C GLN A 36 -6.78 -4.57 15.41
N ILE A 37 -5.68 -4.25 14.72
CA ILE A 37 -5.53 -4.39 13.27
C ILE A 37 -4.33 -5.25 12.92
N CYS A 38 -4.39 -5.93 11.78
CA CYS A 38 -3.26 -6.73 11.33
C CYS A 38 -2.14 -5.88 10.72
N TYR A 39 -0.91 -6.41 10.76
CA TYR A 39 0.29 -5.86 10.12
C TYR A 39 0.01 -5.36 8.69
N THR A 40 -0.68 -6.17 7.87
CA THR A 40 -1.05 -5.80 6.50
C THR A 40 -1.94 -4.56 6.43
N CYS A 41 -2.97 -4.45 7.27
CA CYS A 41 -3.89 -3.30 7.22
C CYS A 41 -3.21 -2.03 7.70
N TYR A 42 -2.35 -2.15 8.72
CA TYR A 42 -1.54 -1.04 9.20
C TYR A 42 -0.64 -0.47 8.09
N HIS A 43 0.09 -1.32 7.37
CA HIS A 43 0.93 -0.87 6.25
C HIS A 43 0.14 -0.35 5.06
N ALA A 44 -1.04 -0.91 4.76
CA ALA A 44 -1.92 -0.39 3.72
C ALA A 44 -2.36 1.05 4.04
N LYS A 45 -2.80 1.32 5.29
CA LYS A 45 -3.20 2.67 5.72
C LYS A 45 -2.09 3.70 5.57
N LYS A 46 -0.82 3.33 5.80
CA LYS A 46 0.32 4.24 5.63
C LYS A 46 0.66 4.57 4.18
N ARG A 47 0.25 3.73 3.22
CA ARG A 47 0.64 3.85 1.80
C ARG A 47 -0.43 4.48 0.92
N ILE A 48 -1.68 4.51 1.40
CA ILE A 48 -2.82 4.95 0.60
C ILE A 48 -3.05 6.44 0.86
N ARG A 49 -2.97 7.23 -0.20
CA ARG A 49 -3.48 8.60 -0.22
C ARG A 49 -4.99 8.56 -0.48
N PRO A 50 -5.83 9.12 0.39
CA PRO A 50 -7.28 9.12 0.18
C PRO A 50 -7.64 10.00 -1.03
N SER A 51 -8.59 9.51 -1.83
CA SER A 51 -9.17 10.25 -2.96
C SER A 51 -10.27 11.22 -2.54
N GLY A 52 -10.81 11.05 -1.33
CA GLY A 52 -12.02 11.74 -0.89
C GLY A 52 -13.31 11.04 -1.34
N ASN A 53 -13.21 9.96 -2.13
CA ASN A 53 -14.33 9.12 -2.51
C ASN A 53 -14.23 7.75 -1.82
N LYS A 54 -15.15 7.49 -0.89
CA LYS A 54 -15.16 6.27 -0.08
C LYS A 54 -15.16 4.98 -0.92
N VAL A 55 -15.88 4.94 -2.04
CA VAL A 55 -15.95 3.75 -2.90
C VAL A 55 -14.59 3.45 -3.54
N ILE A 56 -13.92 4.49 -4.04
CA ILE A 56 -12.58 4.40 -4.62
C ILE A 56 -11.56 4.01 -3.54
N ASP A 57 -11.63 4.66 -2.38
CA ASP A 57 -10.71 4.42 -1.26
C ASP A 57 -10.84 2.99 -0.70
N ASP A 58 -12.08 2.49 -0.55
CA ASP A 58 -12.35 1.11 -0.12
C ASP A 58 -11.81 0.10 -1.14
N PHE A 59 -11.95 0.37 -2.44
CA PHE A 59 -11.42 -0.49 -3.50
C PHE A 59 -9.89 -0.53 -3.53
N ILE A 60 -9.23 0.63 -3.42
CA ILE A 60 -7.76 0.70 -3.34
C ILE A 60 -7.27 -0.06 -2.10
N LYS A 61 -7.87 0.20 -0.93
CA LYS A 61 -7.55 -0.52 0.32
C LYS A 61 -7.74 -2.03 0.17
N TYR A 62 -8.77 -2.47 -0.54
CA TYR A 62 -8.99 -3.89 -0.82
C TYR A 62 -7.80 -4.51 -1.57
N THR A 63 -7.25 -3.85 -2.60
CA THR A 63 -6.10 -4.37 -3.36
C THR A 63 -4.85 -4.52 -2.49
N HIS A 64 -4.57 -3.55 -1.61
CA HIS A 64 -3.41 -3.58 -0.71
C HIS A 64 -3.55 -4.63 0.41
N THR A 65 -4.77 -4.89 0.88
CA THR A 65 -5.00 -5.77 2.03
C THR A 65 -5.25 -7.23 1.66
N ASN A 66 -5.79 -7.53 0.47
CA ASN A 66 -6.07 -8.90 0.03
C ASN A 66 -4.86 -9.58 -0.61
N TYR A 67 -3.99 -8.79 -1.25
CA TYR A 67 -2.80 -9.31 -1.93
C TYR A 67 -1.52 -8.62 -1.44
N PRO A 68 -1.20 -8.70 -0.13
CA PRO A 68 -0.11 -7.92 0.46
C PRO A 68 1.26 -8.23 -0.15
N ASN A 69 1.47 -9.49 -0.53
CA ASN A 69 2.74 -10.02 -1.00
C ASN A 69 2.85 -10.03 -2.54
N LYS A 70 1.84 -9.51 -3.26
CA LYS A 70 1.97 -9.33 -4.70
C LYS A 70 2.85 -8.11 -4.96
N ASN A 71 3.97 -8.35 -5.64
CA ASN A 71 4.87 -7.31 -6.14
C ASN A 71 4.23 -6.55 -7.32
N ASN A 72 3.33 -7.22 -8.05
CA ASN A 72 2.71 -6.67 -9.25
C ASN A 72 1.22 -6.35 -8.98
N GLY A 73 0.81 -5.10 -9.25
CA GLY A 73 -0.61 -4.73 -9.36
C GLY A 73 -1.31 -4.25 -8.09
N LYS A 74 -0.68 -3.40 -7.28
CA LYS A 74 -1.40 -2.62 -6.25
C LYS A 74 -1.96 -1.36 -6.89
N MET A 75 -3.23 -1.08 -6.65
CA MET A 75 -3.84 0.15 -7.14
C MET A 75 -3.37 1.34 -6.29
N ILE A 76 -3.23 2.48 -6.95
CA ILE A 76 -2.93 3.75 -6.32
C ILE A 76 -3.92 4.80 -6.84
N PHE A 77 -4.21 5.79 -6.01
CA PHE A 77 -4.92 6.98 -6.43
C PHE A 77 -3.90 8.06 -6.77
N VAL A 78 -4.06 8.68 -7.94
CA VAL A 78 -3.29 9.86 -8.34
C VAL A 78 -4.27 11.01 -8.55
N PRO A 79 -4.15 12.11 -7.80
CA PRO A 79 -5.00 13.28 -7.99
C PRO A 79 -4.87 13.84 -9.41
N TYR A 80 -5.96 14.37 -9.95
CA TYR A 80 -6.01 14.82 -11.35
C TYR A 80 -5.01 15.96 -11.63
N GLU A 81 -4.80 16.83 -10.64
CA GLU A 81 -3.85 17.94 -10.67
C GLU A 81 -2.39 17.53 -10.86
N ASN A 82 -2.06 16.25 -10.64
CA ASN A 82 -0.71 15.71 -10.85
C ASN A 82 -0.47 15.30 -12.32
N PHE A 83 -1.48 15.41 -13.19
CA PHE A 83 -1.34 15.15 -14.62
C PHE A 83 -1.15 16.44 -15.41
N LYS A 84 -0.19 16.43 -16.35
CA LYS A 84 0.06 17.48 -17.34
C LYS A 84 -0.08 16.93 -18.75
N ILE A 85 -0.21 17.84 -19.73
CA ILE A 85 -0.32 17.51 -21.16
C ILE A 85 -1.43 16.47 -21.37
N ILE A 86 -2.65 16.85 -21.03
CA ILE A 86 -3.82 15.96 -21.08
C ILE A 86 -4.40 16.01 -22.50
N GLU A 87 -4.20 14.95 -23.25
CA GLU A 87 -4.61 14.78 -24.63
C GLU A 87 -5.74 13.75 -24.71
N PHE A 88 -6.86 14.11 -25.31
CA PHE A 88 -7.95 13.17 -25.55
C PHE A 88 -7.57 12.18 -26.65
N ILE A 89 -7.72 10.88 -26.40
CA ILE A 89 -7.38 9.83 -27.38
C ILE A 89 -8.60 9.05 -27.89
N GLY A 90 -9.74 9.14 -27.22
CA GLY A 90 -10.97 8.48 -27.69
C GLY A 90 -12.03 8.33 -26.62
N GLU A 91 -13.25 8.02 -27.05
CA GLU A 91 -14.42 7.79 -26.20
C GLU A 91 -15.14 6.52 -26.65
N GLY A 92 -15.65 5.77 -25.69
CA GLY A 92 -16.53 4.63 -25.91
C GLY A 92 -17.74 4.69 -24.98
N GLY A 93 -18.60 3.68 -25.02
CA GLY A 93 -19.88 3.70 -24.29
C GLY A 93 -19.78 3.84 -22.76
N PHE A 94 -18.60 3.61 -22.17
CA PHE A 94 -18.41 3.65 -20.71
C PHE A 94 -17.42 4.71 -20.23
N SER A 95 -16.59 5.28 -21.11
CA SER A 95 -15.49 6.14 -20.67
C SER A 95 -14.86 6.95 -21.80
N LYS A 96 -14.26 8.07 -21.41
CA LYS A 96 -13.28 8.82 -22.21
C LYS A 96 -11.87 8.41 -21.80
N ILE A 97 -10.98 8.31 -22.77
CA ILE A 97 -9.59 7.95 -22.56
C ILE A 97 -8.72 9.16 -22.89
N TYR A 98 -7.76 9.43 -22.01
CA TYR A 98 -6.81 10.52 -22.15
C TYR A 98 -5.38 9.97 -22.01
N LYS A 99 -4.45 10.56 -22.76
CA LYS A 99 -3.01 10.43 -22.54
C LYS A 99 -2.57 11.61 -21.69
N ALA A 100 -1.73 11.36 -20.68
CA ALA A 100 -1.20 12.41 -19.82
C ALA A 100 0.19 12.06 -19.29
N THR A 101 0.93 13.09 -18.89
CA THR A 101 2.22 12.98 -18.19
C THR A 101 2.00 13.16 -16.69
N TRP A 102 2.38 12.17 -15.88
CA TRP A 102 2.33 12.28 -14.42
C TRP A 102 3.63 12.88 -13.88
N ILE A 103 3.55 14.08 -13.30
CA ILE A 103 4.72 14.91 -12.97
C ILE A 103 5.58 14.40 -11.80
N ASP A 104 4.97 13.70 -10.86
CA ASP A 104 5.65 13.17 -9.66
C ASP A 104 5.92 11.66 -9.77
N CYS A 105 5.76 11.10 -10.98
CA CYS A 105 5.96 9.68 -11.20
C CYS A 105 7.45 9.34 -11.16
N LYS A 106 7.88 8.64 -10.11
CA LYS A 106 9.20 8.00 -10.07
C LYS A 106 9.03 6.52 -10.37
N ILE A 107 9.33 6.15 -11.60
CA ILE A 107 9.41 4.75 -12.04
C ILE A 107 10.85 4.28 -11.78
N SER A 108 11.03 3.13 -11.13
CA SER A 108 12.34 2.50 -11.02
C SER A 108 12.80 1.93 -12.36
N GLU A 109 14.08 1.58 -12.46
CA GLU A 109 14.68 1.04 -13.68
C GLU A 109 13.99 -0.24 -14.20
N ASP A 110 13.32 -0.99 -13.32
CA ASP A 110 12.54 -2.19 -13.65
C ASP A 110 11.09 -1.90 -14.07
N GLY A 111 10.71 -0.63 -14.24
CA GLY A 111 9.38 -0.23 -14.67
C GLY A 111 8.33 -0.22 -13.56
N THR A 112 8.71 -0.41 -12.29
CA THR A 112 7.77 -0.36 -11.16
C THR A 112 7.65 1.04 -10.55
N LEU A 113 6.49 1.35 -9.97
CA LEU A 113 6.28 2.63 -9.29
C LEU A 113 7.00 2.65 -7.94
N ASN A 114 7.93 3.59 -7.76
CA ASN A 114 8.62 3.79 -6.50
C ASN A 114 7.73 4.58 -5.53
N ASN A 115 6.86 3.84 -4.84
CA ASN A 115 5.93 4.39 -3.85
C ASN A 115 6.62 4.96 -2.58
N THR A 116 7.95 4.81 -2.45
CA THR A 116 8.72 5.33 -1.31
C THR A 116 8.98 6.84 -1.41
N LEU A 117 8.63 7.45 -2.54
CA LEU A 117 8.95 8.85 -2.85
C LEU A 117 7.71 9.70 -3.12
N LEU A 118 6.51 9.13 -2.92
CA LEU A 118 5.25 9.86 -2.85
C LEU A 118 5.14 10.46 -1.44
N ASN A 119 5.91 11.52 -1.19
CA ASN A 119 5.90 12.29 0.06
C ASN A 119 4.83 13.37 0.02
#